data_AF-A0A257NIM7-F1
#
_entry.id   AF-A0A257NIM7-F1
#
_cell.length_a   1.000
_cell.length_b   1.000
_cell.length_c   1.000
_cell.angle_alpha   90.00
_cell.angle_beta   90.00
_cell.angle_gamma   90.00
#
_symmetry.space_group_name_H-M   'P 1'
#
loop_
_entity.id
_entity.type
_entity.pdbx_description
1 polymer ?
#
loop_
_entity_poly.entity_id
_entity_poly.type
_entity_poly.pdbx_seq_one_letter_code
_entity_poly.pdbx_strand_id
1 'polypeptide(L)'
;MLQDAEGDPVGAAGDSFVVHMDREALNDYPQLGKYDVTVEIRDFEQDRLISWTILGQLRPQIGHVYGCRLEPGKDPAATVVTSFYDWSNIEQSWRDAGIFPVISEGALRATLGILDRTVRRGYPRG
;
A
#
# COMPACT_ATOMS: atom_id res chain seq x y z
N MET A 1 -8.75 7.34 -2.88
CA MET A 1 -9.16 5.93 -2.97
C MET A 1 -8.65 5.33 -4.26
N LEU A 2 -8.09 4.12 -4.21
CA LEU A 2 -7.66 3.35 -5.39
C LEU A 2 -8.82 3.22 -6.39
N GLN A 3 -8.58 3.58 -7.64
CA GLN A 3 -9.53 3.41 -8.75
C GLN A 3 -9.07 2.29 -9.69
N ASP A 4 -7.80 2.31 -10.08
CA ASP A 4 -7.20 1.37 -11.01
C ASP A 4 -5.68 1.33 -10.85
N ALA A 5 -5.02 0.37 -11.49
CA ALA A 5 -3.56 0.26 -11.53
C ALA A 5 -3.07 -0.18 -12.92
N GLU A 6 -1.97 0.42 -13.37
CA GLU A 6 -1.32 0.11 -14.65
C GLU A 6 0.12 -0.36 -14.42
N GLY A 7 0.48 -1.49 -15.03
CA GLY A 7 1.82 -2.07 -14.96
C GLY A 7 1.79 -3.59 -14.97
N ASP A 8 2.99 -4.18 -15.01
CA ASP A 8 3.16 -5.64 -14.96
C ASP A 8 3.01 -6.17 -13.52
N PRO A 9 2.59 -7.44 -13.35
CA PRO A 9 2.63 -8.09 -12.05
C PRO A 9 4.04 -8.07 -11.45
N VAL A 10 4.14 -7.65 -10.19
CA VAL A 10 5.41 -7.57 -9.47
C VAL A 10 5.98 -8.96 -9.16
N GLY A 11 7.28 -9.12 -9.37
CA GLY A 11 8.03 -10.35 -9.11
C GLY A 11 9.39 -10.15 -8.45
N ALA A 12 9.84 -8.91 -8.25
CA ALA A 12 11.10 -8.59 -7.58
C ALA A 12 11.11 -7.20 -6.91
N ALA A 13 12.11 -6.96 -6.07
CA ALA A 13 12.44 -5.62 -5.60
C ALA A 13 12.91 -4.74 -6.77
N GLY A 14 12.49 -3.48 -6.77
CA GLY A 14 12.71 -2.53 -7.87
C GLY A 14 11.62 -2.52 -8.93
N ASP A 15 10.72 -3.51 -8.94
CA ASP A 15 9.52 -3.45 -9.79
C ASP A 15 8.64 -2.28 -9.38
N SER A 16 7.92 -1.71 -10.35
CA SER A 16 7.06 -0.56 -10.12
C SER A 16 5.82 -0.60 -11.00
N PHE A 17 4.74 -0.03 -10.49
CA PHE A 17 3.49 0.14 -11.23
C PHE A 17 2.79 1.44 -10.81
N VAL A 18 1.93 1.95 -11.67
CA VAL A 18 1.16 3.18 -11.41
C VAL A 18 -0.16 2.81 -10.77
N VAL A 19 -0.56 3.59 -9.77
CA VAL A 19 -1.86 3.50 -9.13
C VAL A 19 -2.60 4.80 -9.36
N HIS A 20 -3.81 4.69 -9.92
CA HIS A 20 -4.72 5.79 -10.14
C HIS A 20 -5.59 5.97 -8.90
N MET A 21 -5.45 7.12 -8.25
CA MET A 21 -6.17 7.47 -7.02
C MET A 21 -7.21 8.53 -7.29
N ASP A 22 -8.32 8.48 -6.55
CA ASP A 22 -9.35 9.51 -6.51
C ASP A 22 -9.69 9.85 -5.05
N ARG A 23 -9.31 11.03 -4.59
CA ARG A 23 -9.63 11.46 -3.22
C ARG A 23 -11.00 12.12 -3.08
N GLU A 24 -11.69 12.44 -4.18
CA GLU A 24 -13.04 13.00 -4.12
C GLU A 24 -13.98 12.03 -3.37
N ALA A 25 -13.76 10.72 -3.54
CA ALA A 25 -14.49 9.67 -2.82
C ALA A 25 -14.34 9.72 -1.29
N LEU A 26 -13.27 10.34 -0.76
CA LEU A 26 -13.08 10.54 0.68
C LEU A 26 -13.69 11.87 1.17
N ASN A 27 -13.91 12.83 0.27
CA ASN A 27 -14.43 14.16 0.55
C ASN A 27 -13.73 14.87 1.74
N ASP A 28 -12.44 14.62 1.93
CA ASP A 28 -11.64 15.12 3.05
C ASP A 28 -10.70 16.27 2.64
N TYR A 29 -10.21 16.25 1.40
CA TYR A 29 -9.40 17.32 0.81
C TYR A 29 -9.97 17.71 -0.56
N PRO A 30 -10.83 18.74 -0.64
CA PRO A 30 -11.54 19.12 -1.87
C PRO A 30 -10.62 19.53 -3.05
N GLN A 31 -9.36 19.85 -2.75
CA GLN A 31 -8.34 20.25 -3.73
C GLN A 31 -7.60 19.04 -4.32
N LEU A 32 -7.66 17.89 -3.67
CA LEU A 32 -7.05 16.65 -4.13
C LEU A 32 -8.12 15.83 -4.85
N GLY A 33 -8.19 15.96 -6.16
CA GLY A 33 -9.11 15.19 -6.99
C GLY A 33 -8.53 13.81 -7.34
N LYS A 34 -8.48 13.53 -8.65
CA LYS A 34 -7.75 12.39 -9.21
C LYS A 34 -6.27 12.67 -9.29
N TYR A 35 -5.45 11.70 -8.91
CA TYR A 35 -4.00 11.80 -8.97
C TYR A 35 -3.37 10.42 -9.11
N ASP A 36 -2.21 10.38 -9.74
CA ASP A 36 -1.44 9.15 -9.88
C ASP A 36 -0.32 9.11 -8.86
N VAL A 37 -0.02 7.90 -8.40
CA VAL A 37 1.18 7.62 -7.63
C VAL A 37 1.89 6.41 -8.23
N THR A 38 3.22 6.42 -8.21
CA THR A 38 3.99 5.24 -8.57
C THR A 38 4.30 4.45 -7.30
N VAL A 39 3.96 3.17 -7.30
CA VAL A 39 4.37 2.22 -6.27
C VAL A 39 5.71 1.64 -6.71
N GLU A 40 6.71 1.67 -5.83
CA GLU A 40 8.01 0.99 -6.03
C GLU A 40 8.17 -0.11 -4.98
N ILE A 41 8.41 -1.35 -5.43
CA ILE A 41 8.66 -2.49 -4.55
C ILE A 41 10.05 -2.39 -3.94
N ARG A 42 10.13 -2.45 -2.62
CA ARG A 42 11.37 -2.32 -1.84
C ARG A 42 11.94 -3.67 -1.47
N ASP A 43 11.11 -4.53 -0.88
CA ASP A 43 11.46 -5.91 -0.54
C ASP A 43 10.47 -6.85 -1.22
N PHE A 44 10.99 -7.96 -1.75
CA PHE A 44 10.17 -9.03 -2.30
C PHE A 44 10.80 -10.39 -2.01
N GLU A 45 10.09 -11.18 -1.24
CA GLU A 45 10.36 -12.60 -1.03
C GLU A 45 9.06 -13.35 -1.28
N GLN A 46 9.05 -14.19 -2.32
CA GLN A 46 7.87 -14.94 -2.71
C GLN A 46 7.29 -15.71 -1.51
N ASP A 47 5.97 -15.58 -1.32
CA ASP A 47 5.20 -16.22 -0.24
C ASP A 47 5.66 -15.86 1.18
N ARG A 48 6.40 -14.76 1.36
CA ARG A 48 6.98 -14.36 2.67
C ARG A 48 6.89 -12.86 2.96
N LEU A 49 7.32 -12.03 2.03
CA LEU A 49 7.44 -10.60 2.27
C LEU A 49 7.20 -9.83 0.97
N ILE A 50 6.41 -8.78 1.07
CA ILE A 50 6.40 -7.72 0.08
C ILE A 50 6.30 -6.38 0.79
N SER A 51 7.15 -5.43 0.43
CA SER A 51 7.11 -4.06 0.92
C SER A 51 7.23 -3.07 -0.24
N TRP A 52 6.66 -1.88 -0.08
CA TRP A 52 6.64 -0.87 -1.12
C TRP A 52 6.59 0.54 -0.54
N THR A 53 7.08 1.49 -1.33
CA THR A 53 6.96 2.91 -1.05
C THR A 53 6.14 3.60 -2.14
N ILE A 54 5.65 4.80 -1.82
CA ILE A 54 4.83 5.60 -2.71
C ILE A 54 5.65 6.79 -3.20
N LEU A 55 5.90 6.82 -4.50
CA LEU A 55 6.51 7.94 -5.20
C LEU A 55 5.40 8.85 -5.71
N GLY A 56 5.10 9.88 -4.91
CA GLY A 56 4.09 10.88 -5.25
C GLY A 56 4.68 12.10 -5.96
N GLN A 57 3.84 13.13 -6.11
CA GLN A 57 4.26 14.46 -6.61
C GLN A 57 4.95 15.31 -5.55
N LEU A 58 4.73 15.03 -4.26
CA LEU A 58 5.34 15.77 -3.16
C LEU A 58 6.87 15.60 -3.15
N ARG A 59 7.57 16.68 -2.80
CA ARG A 59 9.03 16.72 -2.65
C ARG A 59 9.38 17.44 -1.33
N PRO A 60 10.33 16.92 -0.51
CA PRO A 60 11.05 15.65 -0.69
C PRO A 60 10.10 14.44 -0.60
N GLN A 61 10.51 13.29 -1.13
CA GLN A 61 9.72 12.07 -1.00
C GLN A 61 9.49 11.77 0.48
N ILE A 62 8.28 11.31 0.82
CA ILE A 62 7.91 11.14 2.23
C ILE A 62 8.76 10.04 2.88
N GLY A 63 9.00 8.94 2.16
CA GLY A 63 9.88 7.86 2.61
C GLY A 63 9.22 6.84 3.55
N HIS A 64 7.90 6.83 3.65
CA HIS A 64 7.19 5.79 4.38
C HIS A 64 7.08 4.50 3.54
N VAL A 65 7.01 3.36 4.23
CA VAL A 65 6.97 2.03 3.63
C VAL A 65 5.75 1.29 4.15
N TYR A 66 4.99 0.72 3.23
CA TYR A 66 3.94 -0.26 3.55
C TYR A 66 4.48 -1.66 3.26
N GLY A 67 3.91 -2.66 3.90
CA GLY A 67 4.18 -4.02 3.50
C GLY A 67 3.29 -5.06 4.15
N CYS A 68 3.45 -6.28 3.67
CA CYS A 68 2.79 -7.47 4.16
C CYS A 68 3.85 -8.54 4.44
N ARG A 69 3.81 -9.11 5.65
CA ARG A 69 4.54 -10.35 5.99
C ARG A 69 3.56 -11.51 6.01
N LEU A 70 3.95 -12.62 5.41
CA LEU A 70 3.13 -13.81 5.25
C LEU A 70 3.77 -14.96 6.02
N GLU A 71 2.97 -15.60 6.86
CA GLU A 71 3.39 -16.76 7.65
C GLU A 71 2.35 -17.88 7.51
N PRO A 72 2.76 -19.16 7.55
CA PRO A 72 1.81 -20.26 7.62
C PRO A 72 0.86 -20.11 8.80
N GLY A 73 -0.42 -20.36 8.57
CA GLY A 73 -1.44 -20.40 9.62
C GLY A 73 -1.37 -21.69 10.45
N LYS A 74 -2.20 -21.75 11.50
CA LYS A 74 -2.39 -22.97 12.28
C LYS A 74 -3.06 -24.09 11.46
N ASP A 75 -3.95 -23.71 10.56
CA ASP A 75 -4.50 -24.59 9.54
C ASP A 75 -3.53 -24.59 8.33
N PRO A 76 -3.15 -25.76 7.79
CA PRO A 76 -2.32 -25.85 6.58
C PRO A 76 -2.84 -25.05 5.38
N ALA A 77 -4.15 -24.81 5.29
CA ALA A 77 -4.76 -24.03 4.22
C ALA A 77 -4.86 -22.52 4.53
N ALA A 78 -4.38 -22.07 5.69
CA ALA A 78 -4.46 -20.68 6.12
C ALA A 78 -3.10 -19.96 6.06
N THR A 79 -3.15 -18.65 5.88
CA THR A 79 -1.99 -17.75 5.93
C THR A 79 -2.27 -16.63 6.91
N VAL A 80 -1.34 -16.37 7.82
CA VAL A 80 -1.34 -15.17 8.65
C VAL A 80 -0.69 -14.05 7.84
N VAL A 81 -1.43 -12.98 7.59
CA VAL A 81 -0.92 -11.79 6.92
C VAL A 81 -0.82 -10.66 7.92
N THR A 82 0.39 -10.16 8.12
CA THR A 82 0.65 -8.98 8.95
C THR A 82 0.94 -7.81 8.03
N SER A 83 -0.02 -6.88 7.93
CA SER A 83 0.24 -5.58 7.31
C SER A 83 1.00 -4.68 8.28
N PHE A 84 2.06 -4.04 7.79
CA PHE A 84 2.82 -3.04 8.53
C PHE A 84 2.90 -1.73 7.76
N TYR A 85 3.06 -0.65 8.51
CA TYR A 85 3.22 0.71 8.00
C TYR A 85 4.37 1.36 8.78
N ASP A 86 5.53 1.47 8.13
CA ASP A 86 6.75 2.01 8.70
C ASP A 86 6.99 3.43 8.21
N TRP A 87 7.05 4.37 9.16
CA TRP A 87 7.44 5.74 8.92
C TRP A 87 8.60 6.18 9.83
N SER A 88 9.35 5.23 10.36
CA SER A 88 10.52 5.49 11.21
C SER A 88 11.60 6.30 10.47
N ASN A 89 11.75 6.06 9.17
CA ASN A 89 12.77 6.66 8.31
C ASN A 89 12.23 7.76 7.37
N ILE A 90 11.09 8.37 7.68
CA ILE A 90 10.58 9.51 6.89
C ILE A 90 11.52 10.71 6.96
N GLU A 91 11.49 11.54 5.92
CA GLU A 91 12.26 12.78 5.88
C GLU A 91 11.83 13.74 7.01
N GLN A 92 12.80 14.48 7.57
CA GLN A 92 12.64 15.26 8.80
C GLN A 92 11.53 16.32 8.70
N SER A 93 11.40 17.00 7.55
CA SER A 93 10.34 18.01 7.37
C SER A 93 8.93 17.41 7.52
N TRP A 94 8.72 16.16 7.08
CA TRP A 94 7.44 15.47 7.25
C TRP A 94 7.21 15.01 8.69
N ARG A 95 8.29 14.64 9.40
CA ARG A 95 8.24 14.33 10.83
C ARG A 95 7.83 15.57 11.64
N ASP A 96 8.44 16.71 11.35
CA ASP A 96 8.17 18.00 12.01
C ASP A 96 6.75 18.51 11.71
N ALA A 97 6.24 18.22 10.50
CA ALA A 97 4.88 18.58 10.10
C ALA A 97 3.77 17.77 10.82
N GLY A 98 4.12 16.67 11.50
CA GLY A 98 3.16 15.91 12.32
C GLY A 98 2.01 15.26 11.55
N ILE A 99 2.21 14.97 10.25
CA ILE A 99 1.15 14.47 9.36
C ILE A 99 0.87 12.96 9.51
N PHE A 100 1.64 12.25 10.33
CA PHE A 100 1.56 10.80 10.48
C PHE A 100 0.63 10.37 11.63
N PRO A 101 -0.14 9.28 11.43
CA PRO A 101 -0.16 8.43 10.23
C PRO A 101 -1.01 9.03 9.09
N VAL A 102 -0.44 9.09 7.87
CA VAL A 102 -1.16 9.57 6.67
C VAL A 102 -2.42 8.74 6.36
N ILE A 103 -2.36 7.44 6.64
CA ILE A 103 -3.47 6.50 6.51
C ILE A 103 -3.85 6.02 7.91
N SER A 104 -5.13 6.10 8.26
CA SER A 104 -5.60 5.68 9.57
C SER A 104 -5.47 4.17 9.78
N GLU A 105 -5.34 3.74 11.03
CA GLU A 105 -5.34 2.31 11.38
C GLU A 105 -6.61 1.60 10.86
N GLY A 106 -7.76 2.27 10.94
CA GLY A 106 -9.02 1.75 10.42
C GLY A 106 -8.98 1.48 8.92
N ALA A 107 -8.38 2.38 8.14
CA ALA A 107 -8.19 2.19 6.71
C ALA A 107 -7.20 1.05 6.40
N LEU A 108 -6.09 0.94 7.13
CA LEU A 108 -5.15 -0.18 7.00
C LEU A 108 -5.83 -1.52 7.29
N ARG A 109 -6.63 -1.59 8.36
CA ARG A 109 -7.41 -2.78 8.72
C ARG A 109 -8.44 -3.12 7.65
N ALA A 110 -9.09 -2.13 7.06
CA ALA A 110 -10.05 -2.35 5.97
C ALA A 110 -9.39 -3.00 4.74
N THR A 111 -8.15 -2.64 4.42
CA THR A 111 -7.38 -3.26 3.34
C THR A 111 -7.20 -4.77 3.54
N LEU A 112 -6.93 -5.23 4.77
CA LEU A 112 -6.87 -6.66 5.08
C LEU A 112 -8.20 -7.37 4.84
N GLY A 113 -9.33 -6.71 5.11
CA GLY A 113 -10.66 -7.25 4.81
C GLY A 113 -10.99 -7.27 3.31
N ILE A 114 -10.36 -6.41 2.50
CA ILE A 114 -10.42 -6.49 1.02
C ILE A 114 -9.59 -7.68 0.55
N LEU A 115 -8.35 -7.83 1.05
CA LEU A 115 -7.46 -8.94 0.71
C LEU A 115 -8.10 -10.30 0.99
N ASP A 116 -8.66 -10.51 2.20
CA ASP A 116 -9.31 -11.78 2.55
C ASP A 116 -10.47 -12.12 1.60
N ARG A 117 -11.29 -11.13 1.23
CA ARG A 117 -12.38 -11.32 0.26
C ARG A 117 -11.84 -11.69 -1.12
N THR A 118 -10.81 -11.00 -1.60
CA THR A 118 -10.17 -11.27 -2.89
C THR A 118 -9.57 -12.67 -2.93
N VAL A 119 -8.89 -13.10 -1.87
CA VAL A 119 -8.31 -14.45 -1.78
C VAL A 119 -9.40 -15.53 -1.78
N ARG A 120 -10.47 -15.34 -1.00
CA ARG A 120 -11.56 -16.33 -0.90
C ARG A 120 -12.43 -16.43 -2.13
N ARG A 121 -12.67 -15.32 -2.83
CA ARG A 121 -13.62 -15.24 -3.96
C ARG A 121 -12.92 -15.22 -5.32
N GLY A 122 -11.61 -15.05 -5.34
CA GLY A 122 -10.85 -14.71 -6.53
C GLY A 122 -10.91 -13.21 -6.82
N TYR A 123 -9.87 -12.71 -7.48
CA TYR A 123 -9.89 -11.40 -8.11
C TYR A 123 -10.62 -11.49 -9.45
N PRO A 124 -11.53 -10.57 -9.79
CA PRO A 124 -12.15 -10.54 -11.11
C PRO A 124 -11.06 -10.49 -12.18
N ARG A 125 -10.98 -11.52 -13.00
CA ARG A 125 -10.21 -11.49 -14.24
C ARG A 125 -11.17 -10.95 -15.28
N GLY A 126 -10.99 -9.68 -15.66
CA GLY A 126 -11.70 -9.08 -16.78
C GLY A 126 -11.53 -9.87 -18.06
#